data_AF-A0A2T2WXD3-F1
#
_entry.id   AF-A0A2T2WXD3-F1
#
_cell.length_a   1.000
_cell.length_b   1.000
_cell.length_c   1.000
_cell.angle_alpha   90.00
_cell.angle_beta   90.00
_cell.angle_gamma   90.00
#
_symmetry.space_group_name_H-M   'P 1'
#
loop_
_entity.id
_entity.type
_entity.pdbx_description
1 polymer ?
#
loop_
_entity_poly.entity_id
_entity_poly.type
_entity_poly.pdbx_seq_one_letter_code
_entity_poly.pdbx_strand_id
1 'polypeptide(L)'
;MSQNIDVLAIATLPEQDREATMGQMFQQLLPLSAEQQKEALGDLLRQMGEKASDQQYLDLCATNLKLAAMLPDTTLKQFLAVRMQAVSELPPALAERDRTLLRQALDQADHAIGEKITRNM
;
A
#
# COMPACT_ATOMS: atom_id res chain seq x y z
N MET A 1 21.33 1.75 -7.50
CA MET A 1 20.80 3.09 -7.77
C MET A 1 19.47 3.20 -7.04
N SER A 2 19.46 3.87 -5.90
CA SER A 2 18.23 4.11 -5.14
C SER A 2 17.47 5.21 -5.86
N GLN A 3 16.55 4.85 -6.75
CA GLN A 3 15.58 5.85 -7.21
C GLN A 3 14.76 6.23 -5.97
N ASN A 4 14.94 7.46 -5.52
CA ASN A 4 14.17 8.05 -4.45
C ASN A 4 12.77 8.27 -5.03
N ILE A 5 11.92 7.24 -4.96
CA ILE A 5 10.58 7.31 -5.50
C ILE A 5 9.80 8.30 -4.63
N ASP A 6 9.37 9.40 -5.23
CA ASP A 6 8.55 10.40 -4.57
C ASP A 6 7.10 9.89 -4.52
N VAL A 7 6.79 9.16 -3.45
CA VAL A 7 5.45 8.58 -3.24
C VAL A 7 4.38 9.67 -3.15
N LEU A 8 4.73 10.88 -2.70
CA LEU A 8 3.78 11.99 -2.63
C LEU A 8 3.43 12.52 -4.02
N ALA A 9 4.42 12.60 -4.92
CA ALA A 9 4.18 12.93 -6.31
C ALA A 9 3.34 11.86 -7.00
N ILE A 10 3.50 10.59 -6.65
CA ILE A 10 2.65 9.50 -7.17
C ILE A 10 1.21 9.65 -6.67
N ALA A 11 1.02 9.99 -5.40
CA ALA A 11 -0.30 10.13 -4.81
C ALA A 11 -1.13 11.27 -5.42
N THR A 12 -0.51 12.24 -6.09
CA THR A 12 -1.21 13.33 -6.81
C THR A 12 -1.50 13.01 -8.27
N LEU A 13 -0.98 11.90 -8.81
CA LEU A 13 -1.25 11.50 -10.18
C LEU A 13 -2.74 11.16 -10.38
N PRO A 14 -3.29 11.38 -11.58
CA PRO A 14 -4.56 10.80 -11.98
C PRO A 14 -4.58 9.29 -11.74
N GLU A 15 -5.76 8.73 -11.46
CA GLU A 15 -5.92 7.31 -11.08
C GLU A 15 -5.18 6.35 -12.02
N GLN A 16 -5.35 6.54 -13.33
CA GLN A 16 -4.71 5.68 -14.35
C GLN A 16 -3.17 5.73 -14.28
N ASP A 17 -2.59 6.91 -14.12
CA ASP A 17 -1.13 7.10 -14.06
C ASP A 17 -0.57 6.63 -12.72
N ARG A 18 -1.34 6.82 -11.64
CA ARG A 18 -1.02 6.32 -10.31
C ARG A 18 -1.01 4.80 -10.28
N GLU A 19 -2.01 4.15 -10.88
CA GLU A 19 -2.06 2.69 -11.03
C GLU A 19 -0.92 2.14 -11.86
N ALA A 20 -0.58 2.79 -12.99
CA ALA A 20 0.54 2.38 -13.82
C ALA A 20 1.86 2.45 -13.05
N THR A 21 2.11 3.58 -12.38
CA THR A 21 3.34 3.80 -11.61
C THR A 21 3.44 2.86 -10.41
N MET A 22 2.38 2.77 -9.60
CA MET A 22 2.34 1.86 -8.45
C MET A 22 2.38 0.40 -8.87
N GLY A 23 1.79 0.05 -10.02
CA GLY A 23 1.85 -1.30 -10.57
C GLY A 23 3.28 -1.71 -10.91
N GLN A 24 4.07 -0.82 -11.51
CA GLN A 24 5.49 -1.04 -11.76
C GLN A 24 6.28 -1.21 -10.45
N MET A 25 5.97 -0.38 -9.44
CA MET A 25 6.58 -0.51 -8.11
C MET A 25 6.24 -1.85 -7.47
N PHE A 26 4.98 -2.28 -7.52
CA PHE A 26 4.55 -3.60 -7.01
C PHE A 26 5.32 -4.73 -7.70
N GLN A 27 5.48 -4.68 -9.02
CA GLN A 27 6.24 -5.69 -9.76
C GLN A 27 7.72 -5.75 -9.37
N GLN A 28 8.32 -4.62 -9.01
CA GLN A 28 9.69 -4.56 -8.50
C GLN A 28 9.80 -5.01 -7.04
N LEU A 29 8.76 -4.77 -6.24
CA LEU A 29 8.70 -5.09 -4.81
C LEU A 29 8.49 -6.58 -4.54
N LEU A 30 7.56 -7.22 -5.27
CA LEU A 30 7.17 -8.63 -5.07
C LEU A 30 8.32 -9.67 -5.11
N PRO A 31 9.34 -9.56 -5.98
CA PRO A 31 10.44 -10.52 -6.00
C PRO A 31 11.49 -10.30 -4.90
N LEU A 32 11.41 -9.18 -4.15
CA LEU A 32 12.36 -8.90 -3.06
C LEU A 32 12.13 -9.83 -1.86
N SER A 33 13.12 -9.93 -0.98
CA SER A 33 12.95 -10.69 0.28
C SER A 33 11.89 -10.03 1.17
N ALA A 34 11.28 -10.79 2.08
CA ALA A 34 10.28 -10.26 3.02
C ALA A 34 10.81 -9.06 3.83
N GLU A 35 12.10 -9.08 4.22
CA GLU A 35 12.73 -7.98 4.95
C GLU A 35 12.87 -6.72 4.08
N GLN A 36 13.30 -6.89 2.83
CA GLN A 36 13.40 -5.78 1.87
C GLN A 36 12.02 -5.20 1.53
N GLN A 37 11.01 -6.07 1.39
CA GLN A 37 9.62 -5.63 1.20
C GLN A 37 9.12 -4.85 2.41
N LYS A 38 9.40 -5.34 3.62
CA LYS A 38 9.02 -4.67 4.88
C LYS A 38 9.66 -3.30 5.00
N GLU A 39 10.96 -3.18 4.73
CA GLU A 39 11.70 -1.91 4.75
C GLU A 39 11.10 -0.92 3.73
N ALA A 40 10.92 -1.34 2.48
CA ALA A 40 10.35 -0.50 1.44
C ALA A 40 8.91 -0.05 1.74
N LEU A 41 8.08 -0.96 2.27
CA LEU A 41 6.71 -0.62 2.70
C LEU A 41 6.73 0.30 3.92
N GLY A 42 7.62 0.07 4.89
CA GLY A 42 7.77 0.92 6.07
C GLY A 42 8.14 2.35 5.70
N ASP A 43 9.08 2.53 4.77
CA ASP A 43 9.45 3.85 4.27
C ASP A 43 8.34 4.53 3.47
N LEU A 44 7.60 3.77 2.66
CA LEU A 44 6.42 4.27 1.96
C LEU A 44 5.35 4.76 2.94
N LEU A 45 5.01 3.93 3.94
CA LEU A 45 4.00 4.23 4.94
C LEU A 45 4.41 5.41 5.82
N ARG A 46 5.70 5.53 6.17
CA ARG A 46 6.23 6.68 6.92
C ARG A 46 6.09 7.97 6.11
N GLN A 47 6.53 7.96 4.85
CA GLN A 47 6.44 9.14 3.98
C GLN A 47 4.99 9.61 3.78
N MET A 48 4.08 8.67 3.51
CA MET A 48 2.66 8.98 3.36
C MET A 48 2.05 9.46 4.68
N GLY A 49 2.37 8.78 5.79
CA GLY A 49 1.84 9.09 7.11
C GLY A 49 2.29 10.45 7.65
N GLU A 50 3.49 10.91 7.27
CA GLU A 50 4.03 12.19 7.72
C GLU A 50 3.66 13.36 6.82
N LYS A 51 3.59 13.14 5.50
CA LYS A 51 3.59 14.24 4.53
C LYS A 51 2.35 14.31 3.64
N ALA A 52 1.65 13.20 3.44
CA ALA A 52 0.46 13.20 2.59
C ALA A 52 -0.74 13.83 3.29
N SER A 53 -1.61 14.47 2.52
CA SER A 53 -2.98 14.73 2.96
C SER A 53 -3.76 13.42 3.08
N ASP A 54 -4.87 13.43 3.82
CA ASP A 54 -5.71 12.23 3.95
C ASP A 54 -6.24 11.77 2.59
N GLN A 55 -6.59 12.72 1.70
CA GLN A 55 -7.06 12.37 0.35
C GLN A 55 -5.97 11.67 -0.47
N GLN A 56 -4.74 12.19 -0.46
CA GLN A 56 -3.61 11.57 -1.16
C GLN A 56 -3.33 10.14 -0.64
N TYR A 57 -3.42 9.96 0.67
CA TYR A 57 -3.23 8.65 1.29
C TYR A 57 -4.36 7.69 0.91
N LEU A 58 -5.61 8.13 0.98
CA LEU A 58 -6.78 7.33 0.58
C LEU A 58 -6.69 6.91 -0.89
N ASP A 59 -6.33 7.84 -1.77
CA ASP A 59 -6.17 7.60 -3.20
C ASP A 59 -5.10 6.54 -3.48
N LEU A 60 -3.98 6.59 -2.75
CA LEU A 60 -2.91 5.60 -2.84
C LEU A 60 -3.34 4.25 -2.25
N CYS A 61 -4.06 4.24 -1.12
CA CYS A 61 -4.64 3.04 -0.54
C CYS A 61 -5.58 2.35 -1.51
N ALA A 62 -6.49 3.08 -2.15
CA ALA A 62 -7.43 2.55 -3.13
C ALA A 62 -6.69 1.91 -4.32
N THR A 63 -5.69 2.60 -4.88
CA THR A 63 -4.82 2.06 -5.93
C THR A 63 -4.13 0.77 -5.48
N ASN A 64 -3.55 0.76 -4.27
CA ASN A 64 -2.83 -0.41 -3.75
C ASN A 64 -3.76 -1.60 -3.48
N LEU A 65 -4.99 -1.36 -3.02
CA LEU A 65 -6.00 -2.40 -2.84
C LEU A 65 -6.38 -3.05 -4.17
N LYS A 66 -6.58 -2.24 -5.22
CA LYS A 66 -6.86 -2.73 -6.57
C LYS A 66 -5.70 -3.58 -7.11
N LEU A 67 -4.47 -3.11 -6.97
CA LEU A 67 -3.27 -3.85 -7.39
C LEU A 67 -3.10 -5.15 -6.61
N ALA A 68 -3.24 -5.11 -5.29
CA ALA A 68 -3.12 -6.28 -4.44
C ALA A 68 -4.20 -7.33 -4.75
N ALA A 69 -5.43 -6.91 -5.04
CA ALA A 69 -6.52 -7.81 -5.43
C ALA A 69 -6.28 -8.53 -6.78
N MET A 70 -5.35 -8.07 -7.63
CA MET A 70 -4.96 -8.80 -8.83
C MET A 70 -3.99 -9.95 -8.57
N LEU A 71 -3.37 -10.01 -7.38
CA LEU A 71 -2.41 -11.05 -7.04
C LEU A 71 -3.09 -12.41 -6.79
N PRO A 72 -2.39 -13.53 -7.05
CA PRO A 72 -2.82 -14.84 -6.56
C PRO A 72 -2.95 -14.85 -5.02
N ASP A 73 -3.92 -15.57 -4.47
CA ASP A 73 -4.21 -15.58 -3.02
C ASP A 73 -2.96 -15.90 -2.17
N THR A 74 -2.14 -16.87 -2.58
CA THR A 74 -0.89 -17.20 -1.89
C THR A 74 0.07 -16.01 -1.80
N THR A 75 0.27 -15.30 -2.91
CA THR A 75 1.15 -14.12 -2.98
C THR A 75 0.54 -12.95 -2.22
N LEU A 76 -0.77 -12.74 -2.35
CA LEU A 76 -1.49 -11.70 -1.64
C LEU A 76 -1.38 -11.87 -0.13
N LYS A 77 -1.60 -13.08 0.40
CA LYS A 77 -1.47 -13.37 1.83
C LYS A 77 -0.09 -13.07 2.37
N GLN A 78 0.96 -13.46 1.63
CA GLN A 78 2.34 -13.16 2.01
C GLN A 78 2.61 -11.65 2.01
N PHE A 79 2.17 -10.95 0.96
CA PHE A 79 2.31 -9.51 0.84
C PHE A 79 1.58 -8.75 1.96
N LEU A 80 0.34 -9.13 2.29
CA LEU A 80 -0.44 -8.53 3.38
C LEU A 80 0.22 -8.77 4.73
N ALA A 81 0.76 -9.97 4.98
CA ALA A 81 1.49 -10.26 6.21
C ALA A 81 2.72 -9.33 6.37
N VAL A 82 3.49 -9.13 5.30
CA VAL A 82 4.63 -8.19 5.31
C VAL A 82 4.16 -6.75 5.53
N ARG A 83 3.07 -6.33 4.86
CA ARG A 83 2.48 -5.00 5.05
C ARG A 83 2.07 -4.77 6.51
N MET A 84 1.43 -5.76 7.16
CA MET A 84 1.05 -5.66 8.57
C MET A 84 2.26 -5.57 9.49
N GLN A 85 3.33 -6.30 9.21
CA GLN A 85 4.59 -6.18 9.94
C GLN A 85 5.19 -4.77 9.78
N ALA A 86 5.25 -4.24 8.56
CA ALA A 86 5.75 -2.90 8.30
C ALA A 86 4.96 -1.82 9.09
N VAL A 87 3.63 -1.91 9.12
CA VAL A 87 2.78 -1.01 9.92
C VAL A 87 3.07 -1.14 11.42
N SER A 88 3.33 -2.35 11.91
CA SER A 88 3.59 -2.59 13.34
C SER A 88 4.90 -1.97 13.84
N GLU A 89 5.85 -1.70 12.94
CA GLU A 89 7.13 -1.06 13.23
C GLU A 89 7.07 0.49 13.14
N LEU A 90 5.94 1.05 12.71
CA LEU A 90 5.75 2.50 12.64
C LEU A 90 5.49 3.12 14.02
N PRO A 91 5.77 4.43 14.18
CA PRO A 91 5.28 5.19 15.33
C PRO A 91 3.76 5.03 15.51
N PRO A 92 3.24 4.91 16.74
CA PRO A 92 1.83 4.60 17.00
C PRO A 92 0.84 5.51 16.28
N ALA A 93 1.13 6.82 16.18
CA ALA A 93 0.29 7.78 15.47
C ALA A 93 0.20 7.49 13.96
N LEU A 94 1.30 7.10 13.33
CA LEU A 94 1.32 6.76 11.90
C LEU A 94 0.65 5.42 11.64
N ALA A 95 0.87 4.44 12.52
CA ALA A 95 0.20 3.14 12.43
C ALA A 95 -1.33 3.27 12.56
N GLU A 96 -1.81 4.12 13.47
CA GLU A 96 -3.24 4.37 13.64
C GLU A 96 -3.85 5.12 12.44
N ARG A 97 -3.10 6.09 11.90
CA ARG A 97 -3.49 6.80 10.68
C ARG A 97 -3.60 5.82 9.49
N ASP A 98 -2.62 4.95 9.28
CA ASP A 98 -2.67 3.93 8.22
C ASP A 98 -3.89 3.01 8.38
N ARG A 99 -4.14 2.50 9.59
CA ARG A 99 -5.30 1.63 9.86
C ARG A 99 -6.62 2.32 9.54
N THR A 100 -6.76 3.58 9.94
CA THR A 100 -7.98 4.37 9.70
C THR A 100 -8.22 4.55 8.21
N LEU A 101 -7.20 5.02 7.48
CA LEU A 101 -7.33 5.33 6.05
C LEU A 101 -7.41 4.06 5.19
N LEU A 102 -6.70 2.99 5.54
CA LEU A 102 -6.84 1.70 4.88
C LEU A 102 -8.25 1.13 5.05
N ARG A 103 -8.81 1.21 6.27
CA ARG A 103 -10.18 0.75 6.53
C ARG A 103 -11.18 1.55 5.72
N GLN A 104 -11.03 2.87 5.70
CA GLN A 104 -11.88 3.73 4.88
C GLN A 104 -11.76 3.40 3.39
N ALA A 105 -10.56 3.15 2.88
CA ALA A 105 -10.36 2.74 1.49
C ALA A 105 -10.98 1.36 1.19
N LEU A 106 -10.92 0.41 2.13
CA LEU A 106 -11.58 -0.90 2.02
C LEU A 106 -13.11 -0.76 2.00
N ASP A 107 -13.68 0.10 2.84
CA ASP A 107 -15.12 0.35 2.90
C ASP A 107 -15.64 1.01 1.61
N GLN A 108 -14.77 1.73 0.89
CA GLN A 108 -15.07 2.38 -0.39
C GLN A 108 -14.74 1.51 -1.62
N ALA A 109 -13.98 0.44 -1.45
CA ALA A 109 -13.58 -0.42 -2.55
C ALA A 109 -14.76 -1.25 -3.08
N ASP A 110 -14.67 -1.68 -4.35
CA ASP A 110 -15.60 -2.66 -4.90
C ASP A 110 -15.68 -3.91 -4.02
N HIS A 111 -16.89 -4.44 -3.84
CA HIS A 111 -17.14 -5.57 -2.94
C HIS A 111 -16.19 -6.76 -3.18
N ALA A 112 -15.90 -7.08 -4.45
CA ALA A 112 -14.99 -8.17 -4.80
C ALA A 112 -13.53 -7.90 -4.36
N ILE A 113 -13.07 -6.65 -4.41
CA ILE A 113 -11.75 -6.25 -3.93
C ILE A 113 -11.73 -6.37 -2.40
N GLY A 114 -12.72 -5.78 -1.71
CA GLY A 114 -12.83 -5.84 -0.26
C GLY A 114 -12.83 -7.28 0.26
N GLU A 115 -13.71 -8.12 -0.29
CA GLU A 115 -13.83 -9.54 0.08
C GLU A 115 -12.51 -10.30 -0.14
N LYS A 116 -11.85 -10.08 -1.28
CA LYS A 116 -10.56 -10.72 -1.59
C LYS A 116 -9.45 -10.29 -0.66
N ILE A 117 -9.39 -9.02 -0.25
CA ILE A 117 -8.39 -8.54 0.69
C ILE A 117 -8.69 -9.12 2.09
N THR A 118 -9.92 -8.98 2.58
CA THR A 118 -10.30 -9.45 3.92
C THR A 118 -10.10 -10.95 4.11
N ARG A 119 -10.40 -11.80 3.11
CA ARG A 119 -10.18 -13.26 3.23
C ARG A 119 -8.71 -13.67 3.27
N ASN A 120 -7.80 -12.80 2.83
CA ASN A 120 -6.37 -13.06 2.73
C ASN A 120 -5.53 -12.31 3.79
N MET A 121 -6.17 -11.47 4.62
CA MET A 121 -5.54 -10.85 5.80
C MET A 121 -5.28 -11.87 6.92
#